data_AF-A0A520EE89-F1
#
_entry.id   AF-A0A520EE89-F1
#
_cell.length_a   1.000
_cell.length_b   1.000
_cell.length_c   1.000
_cell.angle_alpha   90.00
_cell.angle_beta   90.00
_cell.angle_gamma   90.00
#
_symmetry.space_group_name_H-M   'P 1'
#
loop_
_entity.id
_entity.type
_entity.pdbx_description
1 polymer ?
#
loop_
_entity_poly.entity_id
_entity_poly.type
_entity_poly.pdbx_seq_one_letter_code
_entity_poly.pdbx_strand_id
1 'polypeptide(L)'
;MRARIVPIVLVLLLAILQWQLWTGRGSVRDVAQLRDKLALQKEANARAALFNERLASEVSDLKEGLEMVEERARAELGMVKPNEVFVQITP
;
A
#
# COMPACT_ATOMS: atom_id res chain seq x y z
N MET A 1 41.18 -44.08 -27.44
CA MET A 1 41.13 -42.75 -26.77
C MET A 1 39.84 -41.95 -27.04
N ARG A 2 38.67 -42.56 -27.26
CA ARG A 2 37.40 -41.81 -27.50
C ARG A 2 36.42 -41.78 -26.31
N ALA A 3 36.62 -42.62 -25.30
CA ALA A 3 35.66 -42.82 -24.19
C ALA A 3 35.74 -41.81 -23.03
N ARG A 4 36.67 -40.84 -23.05
CA ARG A 4 36.87 -39.88 -21.93
C ARG A 4 36.31 -38.48 -22.18
N ILE A 5 35.80 -38.19 -23.38
CA ILE A 5 35.29 -36.86 -23.74
C ILE A 5 33.85 -36.67 -23.24
N VAL A 6 33.02 -37.69 -23.35
CA VAL A 6 31.62 -37.69 -22.89
C VAL A 6 31.48 -37.32 -21.41
N PRO A 7 32.22 -37.93 -20.45
CA PRO A 7 32.09 -37.54 -19.04
C PRO A 7 32.56 -36.10 -18.79
N ILE A 8 33.57 -35.62 -19.51
CA ILE A 8 34.05 -34.23 -19.37
C ILE A 8 32.96 -33.25 -19.81
N VAL A 9 32.31 -33.52 -20.96
CA VAL A 9 31.21 -32.68 -21.46
C VAL A 9 30.04 -32.67 -20.48
N LEU A 10 29.68 -33.83 -19.92
CA LEU A 10 28.61 -33.92 -18.91
C LEU A 10 28.93 -33.13 -17.64
N VAL A 11 30.16 -33.22 -17.13
CA VAL A 11 30.60 -32.44 -15.97
C VAL A 11 30.57 -30.94 -16.26
N LEU A 12 31.00 -30.53 -17.45
CA LEU A 12 31.00 -29.13 -17.87
C LEU A 12 29.58 -28.58 -17.99
N LEU A 13 28.66 -29.37 -18.57
CA LEU A 13 27.25 -29.02 -18.69
C LEU A 13 26.57 -28.96 -17.31
N LEU A 14 26.91 -29.89 -16.42
CA LEU A 14 26.44 -29.89 -15.03
C LEU A 14 26.95 -28.66 -14.27
N ALA A 15 28.23 -28.29 -14.42
CA ALA A 15 28.79 -27.10 -13.80
C ALA A 15 28.13 -25.81 -14.29
N ILE A 16 27.83 -25.70 -15.59
CA ILE A 16 27.07 -24.58 -16.15
C ILE A 16 25.67 -24.50 -15.54
N LEU A 17 24.98 -25.63 -15.42
CA LEU A 17 23.62 -25.68 -14.86
C LEU A 17 23.62 -25.31 -13.38
N GLN A 18 24.60 -25.80 -12.61
CA GLN A 18 24.78 -25.45 -11.19
C GLN A 18 25.07 -23.95 -11.02
N TRP A 19 25.95 -23.40 -11.86
CA TRP A 19 26.24 -21.97 -11.86
C TRP A 19 24.99 -21.16 -12.19
N GLN A 20 24.24 -21.55 -13.23
CA GLN A 20 22.98 -20.89 -13.61
C GLN A 20 21.92 -20.97 -12.52
N LEU A 21 21.89 -22.04 -11.72
CA LEU A 21 20.99 -22.17 -10.57
C LEU A 21 21.37 -21.23 -9.42
N TRP A 22 22.66 -21.00 -9.21
CA TRP A 22 23.15 -20.08 -8.18
C TRP A 22 23.07 -18.61 -8.60
N THR A 23 23.22 -18.29 -9.88
CA THR A 23 23.15 -16.92 -10.42
C THR A 23 21.87 -16.60 -11.18
N GLY A 24 20.93 -17.54 -11.26
CA GLY A 24 19.68 -17.38 -12.00
C GLY A 24 18.68 -16.48 -11.29
N ARG A 25 17.56 -16.18 -11.97
CA ARG A 25 16.46 -15.36 -11.43
C ARG A 25 15.99 -15.91 -10.08
N GLY A 26 16.39 -15.25 -8.99
CA GLY A 26 16.19 -15.75 -7.62
C GLY A 26 17.47 -16.08 -6.86
N SER A 27 18.65 -15.65 -7.34
CA SER A 27 19.90 -15.80 -6.59
C SER A 27 19.74 -15.25 -5.17
N VAL A 28 20.40 -15.87 -4.19
CA VAL A 28 20.29 -15.50 -2.77
C VAL A 28 20.56 -14.01 -2.56
N ARG A 29 21.42 -13.42 -3.39
CA ARG A 29 21.76 -12.00 -3.37
C ARG A 29 20.63 -11.12 -3.88
N ASP A 30 19.95 -11.50 -4.96
CA ASP A 30 18.80 -10.75 -5.50
C ASP A 30 17.62 -10.79 -4.54
N VAL A 31 17.36 -11.95 -3.93
CA VAL A 31 16.30 -12.09 -2.93
C VAL A 31 16.62 -11.27 -1.68
N ALA A 32 17.89 -11.23 -1.23
CA ALA A 32 18.30 -10.38 -0.12
C ALA A 32 18.09 -8.89 -0.43
N GLN A 33 18.52 -8.42 -1.61
CA GLN A 33 18.32 -7.02 -2.01
C GLN A 33 16.85 -6.64 -2.16
N LEU A 34 16.02 -7.54 -2.69
CA LEU A 34 14.58 -7.32 -2.79
C LEU A 34 13.89 -7.33 -1.42
N ARG A 35 14.36 -8.16 -0.48
CA ARG A 35 13.86 -8.15 0.90
C ARG A 35 14.20 -6.85 1.62
N ASP A 36 15.41 -6.34 1.47
CA ASP A 36 15.81 -5.07 2.08
C ASP A 36 14.99 -3.90 1.53
N LYS A 37 14.81 -3.84 0.21
CA LYS A 37 13.94 -2.84 -0.42
C LYS A 37 12.49 -2.96 0.07
N LEU A 38 11.98 -4.18 0.21
CA LEU A 38 10.62 -4.42 0.71
C LEU A 38 10.48 -3.97 2.17
N ALA A 39 11.48 -4.20 3.02
CA ALA A 39 11.47 -3.77 4.41
C ALA A 39 11.39 -2.23 4.52
N LEU A 40 12.24 -1.51 3.77
CA LEU A 40 12.23 -0.05 3.73
C LEU A 40 10.89 0.52 3.24
N GLN A 41 10.32 -0.08 2.18
CA GLN A 41 9.03 0.36 1.65
C GLN A 41 7.88 0.10 2.62
N LYS A 42 7.89 -1.04 3.33
CA LYS A 42 6.89 -1.33 4.37
C LYS A 42 6.96 -0.34 5.51
N GLU A 43 8.16 0.04 5.94
CA GLU A 43 8.33 1.02 7.01
C GLU A 43 7.83 2.41 6.59
N ALA A 44 8.16 2.85 5.37
CA ALA A 44 7.66 4.11 4.83
C ALA A 44 6.12 4.12 4.73
N ASN A 45 5.54 3.02 4.26
CA ASN A 45 4.09 2.89 4.13
C ASN A 45 3.39 2.87 5.50
N ALA A 46 3.97 2.19 6.50
CA ALA A 46 3.43 2.19 7.85
C ALA A 46 3.38 3.60 8.46
N ARG A 47 4.43 4.41 8.24
CA ARG A 47 4.45 5.82 8.68
C ARG A 47 3.39 6.66 7.97
N ALA A 48 3.23 6.48 6.66
CA ALA A 48 2.22 7.19 5.88
C ALA A 48 0.79 6.80 6.31
N ALA A 49 0.54 5.53 6.59
CA ALA A 49 -0.76 5.04 7.07
C ALA A 49 -1.18 5.72 8.38
N LEU A 50 -0.27 5.85 9.35
CA LEU A 50 -0.54 6.53 10.62
C LEU A 50 -0.88 8.01 10.44
N PHE A 51 -0.22 8.68 9.50
CA PHE A 51 -0.51 10.09 9.20
C PHE A 51 -1.87 10.26 8.53
N ASN A 52 -2.18 9.38 7.57
CA ASN A 52 -3.49 9.37 6.90
C ASN A 52 -4.63 9.10 7.89
N GLU A 53 -4.43 8.19 8.84
CA GLU A 53 -5.42 7.89 9.88
C GLU A 53 -5.72 9.11 10.76
N ARG A 54 -4.68 9.85 11.16
CA ARG A 54 -4.85 11.10 11.93
C ARG A 54 -5.60 12.16 11.13
N LEU A 55 -5.19 12.38 9.87
CA LEU A 55 -5.88 13.34 8.98
C LEU A 55 -7.33 12.95 8.74
N ALA A 56 -7.62 11.67 8.58
CA ALA A 56 -8.99 11.19 8.40
C ALA A 56 -9.85 11.49 9.62
N SER A 57 -9.30 11.32 10.83
CA SER A 57 -9.97 11.71 12.08
C SER A 57 -10.22 13.21 12.14
N GLU A 58 -9.21 14.04 11.86
CA GLU A 58 -9.35 15.50 11.87
C GLU A 58 -10.42 15.97 10.87
N VAL A 59 -10.44 15.38 9.67
CA VAL A 59 -11.46 15.69 8.65
C VAL A 59 -12.85 15.24 9.11
N SER A 60 -12.95 14.11 9.81
CA SER A 60 -14.22 13.64 10.38
C SER A 60 -14.73 14.61 11.44
N ASP A 61 -13.87 15.01 12.37
CA ASP A 61 -14.21 15.92 13.48
C ASP A 61 -14.63 17.30 12.93
N LEU A 62 -13.95 17.80 11.90
CA LEU A 62 -14.32 19.05 11.24
C LEU A 62 -15.67 18.97 10.53
N LYS A 63 -15.98 17.84 9.89
CA LYS A 63 -17.29 17.63 9.24
C LYS A 63 -18.41 17.57 10.27
N GLU A 64 -18.22 16.79 11.34
CA GLU A 64 -19.21 16.69 12.42
C GLU A 64 -19.44 18.05 13.09
N GLY A 65 -18.37 18.82 13.35
CA GLY A 65 -18.49 20.19 13.86
C GLY A 65 -19.27 21.13 12.92
N LEU A 66 -19.06 21.02 11.60
CA LEU A 66 -19.81 21.81 10.61
C LEU A 66 -21.28 21.41 10.54
N GLU A 67 -21.59 20.11 10.61
CA GLU A 67 -22.97 19.61 10.63
C GLU A 67 -23.73 20.12 11.86
N MET A 68 -23.09 20.10 13.04
CA MET A 68 -23.67 20.67 14.26
C MET A 68 -23.97 22.17 14.15
N VAL A 69 -23.10 22.93 13.50
CA VAL A 69 -23.31 24.37 13.26
C VAL A 69 -24.43 24.60 12.24
N GLU A 70 -24.50 23.79 11.18
CA GLU A 70 -25.56 23.86 10.17
C GLU A 70 -26.93 23.54 10.77
N GLU A 71 -27.00 22.54 11.66
CA GLU A 71 -28.23 22.17 12.38
C GLU A 71 -28.68 23.28 13.34
N ARG A 72 -27.74 23.91 14.07
CA ARG A 72 -28.02 25.08 14.92
C ARG A 72 -28.54 26.28 14.10
N ALA A 73 -27.92 26.56 12.96
CA ALA A 73 -28.33 27.66 12.08
C ALA A 73 -29.72 27.43 11.46
N ARG A 74 -30.04 26.18 11.11
CA ARG A 74 -31.38 25.80 10.66
C ARG A 74 -32.42 25.92 11.78
N ALA A 75 -32.11 25.40 12.97
CA ALA A 75 -33.04 25.35 14.09
C ALA A 75 -33.32 26.72 14.72
N GLU A 76 -32.31 27.58 14.87
CA GLU A 76 -32.46 28.87 15.56
C GLU A 76 -32.68 30.06 14.64
N LEU A 77 -32.02 30.08 13.48
CA LEU A 77 -32.04 31.23 12.58
C LEU A 77 -32.96 30.99 11.36
N GLY A 78 -33.52 29.78 11.23
CA GLY A 78 -34.33 29.40 10.07
C GLY A 78 -33.55 29.48 8.74
N MET A 79 -32.22 29.44 8.79
CA MET A 79 -31.39 29.59 7.60
C MET A 79 -31.48 28.34 6.74
N VAL A 80 -31.81 28.53 5.46
CA VAL A 80 -31.89 27.47 4.43
C VAL A 80 -30.97 27.81 3.27
N LYS A 81 -30.38 26.80 2.64
CA LYS A 81 -29.54 27.01 1.46
C LYS A 81 -30.39 27.53 0.28
N PRO A 82 -29.81 28.28 -0.68
CA PRO A 82 -30.53 28.69 -1.88
C PRO A 82 -31.10 27.46 -2.60
N ASN A 83 -32.40 27.49 -2.92
CA ASN A 83 -33.18 26.38 -3.51
C ASN A 83 -33.49 25.19 -2.57
N GLU A 84 -33.45 25.35 -1.25
CA GLU A 84 -33.84 24.32 -0.27
C GLU A 84 -35.22 24.64 0.35
N VAL A 85 -36.11 23.64 0.50
CA VAL A 85 -37.41 23.79 1.18
C VAL A 85 -37.37 23.02 2.49
N PHE A 86 -37.48 23.73 3.62
CA PHE A 86 -37.50 23.13 4.95
C PHE A 86 -38.91 22.66 5.30
N VAL A 87 -39.08 21.35 5.54
CA VAL A 87 -40.36 20.74 5.90
C VAL A 87 -40.27 20.20 7.33
N GLN A 88 -41.07 20.75 8.24
CA GLN A 88 -41.14 20.31 9.63
C GLN A 88 -42.35 19.37 9.80
N ILE A 89 -42.09 18.10 10.12
CA ILE A 89 -43.15 17.10 10.33
C ILE A 89 -43.46 17.06 11.83
N THR A 90 -44.61 17.61 12.22
CA THR A 90 -45.17 17.48 13.58
C THR A 90 -46.29 16.42 13.51
N PRO A 91 -46.37 15.46 14.45
CA PRO A 91 -47.40 14.41 14.45
C PRO A 91 -48.82 14.98 14.60
#